data_AF-W7MCR0-F1
#
_entry.id   AF-W7MCR0-F1
#
_cell.length_a   1.000
_cell.length_b   1.000
_cell.length_c   1.000
_cell.angle_alpha   90.00
_cell.angle_beta   90.00
_cell.angle_gamma   90.00
#
_symmetry.space_group_name_H-M   'P 1'
#
loop_
_entity.id
_entity.type
_entity.pdbx_description
1 polymer ?
#
loop_
_entity_poly.entity_id
_entity_poly.type
_entity_poly.pdbx_seq_one_letter_code
_entity_poly.pdbx_strand_id
1 'polypeptide(L)'
;MLASPSDLHLGNFLLRLPSTVDNLSDQQIYEKFGPPRPEPVVREDGQLLSPGVPGNVYWPMWMAKASDELRLSESKILLADFGTAFYPDLKLRFGSSTPLGKCPPEARFEPTTPLSFSADIWTLAHAIWAVMGLRTIFGSFLISEDNVTQEQVDTFGRLPDEWWSKWNARSRWFMEDGCHKNDGCPEKLEGRFKSSI
;
A
#
# COMPACT_ATOMS: atom_id res chain seq x y z
N MET A 1 21.42 1.31 13.91
CA MET A 1 20.02 1.58 14.29
C MET A 1 19.19 1.50 13.01
N LEU A 2 18.12 0.70 12.99
CA LEU A 2 17.31 0.47 11.79
C LEU A 2 16.01 1.31 11.88
N ALA A 3 15.65 1.99 10.80
CA ALA A 3 14.39 2.70 10.70
C ALA A 3 13.29 1.75 10.19
N SER A 4 12.11 1.83 10.80
CA SER A 4 10.87 1.23 10.31
C SER A 4 10.19 2.22 9.35
N PRO A 5 9.97 1.87 8.07
CA PRO A 5 9.27 2.72 7.12
C PRO A 5 7.82 3.01 7.52
N SER A 6 7.12 2.04 8.12
CA SER A 6 5.76 2.14 8.68
C SER A 6 4.62 2.44 7.70
N ASP A 7 4.92 2.47 6.40
CA ASP A 7 3.96 2.65 5.31
C ASP A 7 4.50 2.05 3.99
N LEU A 8 4.81 0.75 3.98
CA LEU A 8 5.28 0.11 2.74
C LEU A 8 4.10 -0.20 1.81
N HIS A 9 4.09 0.44 0.64
CA HIS A 9 3.16 0.12 -0.44
C HIS A 9 3.81 0.39 -1.80
N LEU A 10 3.25 -0.15 -2.90
CA LEU A 10 3.84 -0.04 -4.24
C LEU A 10 4.20 1.38 -4.67
N GLY A 11 3.42 2.41 -4.27
CA GLY A 11 3.78 3.81 -4.53
C GLY A 11 5.11 4.28 -3.93
N ASN A 12 5.64 3.59 -2.90
CA ASN A 12 6.90 3.92 -2.24
C ASN A 12 8.08 3.10 -2.77
N PHE A 13 7.82 2.10 -3.61
CA PHE A 13 8.84 1.32 -4.29
C PHE A 13 9.10 1.92 -5.68
N LEU A 14 10.25 2.56 -5.83
CA LEU A 14 10.67 3.17 -7.09
C LEU A 14 11.68 2.28 -7.80
N LEU A 15 11.62 2.23 -9.12
CA LEU A 15 12.69 1.66 -9.93
C LEU A 15 13.76 2.73 -10.16
N ARG A 16 15.02 2.34 -10.04
CA ARG A 16 16.13 3.24 -10.35
C ARG A 16 16.12 3.56 -11.84
N LEU A 17 16.03 4.86 -12.16
CA LEU A 17 16.17 5.33 -13.54
C LEU A 17 17.55 4.95 -14.12
N PRO A 18 17.64 4.68 -15.43
CA PRO A 18 18.92 4.47 -16.10
C PRO A 18 19.84 5.66 -15.89
N SER A 19 21.14 5.41 -15.63
CA SER A 19 22.14 6.48 -15.44
C SER A 19 22.33 7.37 -16.67
N THR A 20 21.78 7.00 -17.82
CA THR A 20 21.77 7.81 -19.02
C THR A 20 20.84 9.02 -18.90
N VAL A 21 19.83 8.96 -18.01
CA VAL A 21 18.90 10.08 -17.77
C VAL A 21 19.63 11.28 -17.18
N ASP A 22 20.62 11.05 -16.31
CA ASP A 22 21.42 12.11 -15.67
C ASP A 22 22.22 12.96 -16.67
N ASN A 23 22.40 12.46 -17.90
CA ASN A 23 23.14 13.15 -18.97
C ASN A 23 22.23 13.86 -19.99
N LEU A 24 20.91 13.77 -19.83
CA LEU A 24 19.96 14.42 -20.74
C LEU A 24 19.75 15.89 -20.34
N SER A 25 19.69 16.78 -21.32
CA SER A 25 19.18 18.13 -21.10
C SER A 25 17.66 18.12 -20.92
N ASP A 26 17.10 19.17 -20.32
CA ASP A 26 15.64 19.35 -20.20
C ASP A 26 14.92 19.19 -21.54
N GLN A 27 15.51 19.75 -22.61
CA GLN A 27 14.95 19.63 -23.96
C GLN A 27 14.92 18.17 -24.44
N GLN A 28 15.98 17.40 -24.22
CA GLN A 28 16.03 15.98 -24.59
C GLN A 28 15.04 15.15 -23.76
N ILE A 29 14.84 15.50 -22.49
CA ILE A 29 13.81 14.89 -21.64
C ILE A 29 12.43 15.16 -22.25
N TYR A 30 12.13 16.40 -22.63
CA TYR A 30 10.83 16.76 -23.23
C TYR A 30 10.61 16.15 -24.61
N GLU A 31 11.65 16.05 -25.45
CA GLU A 31 11.57 15.37 -26.74
C GLU A 31 11.24 13.88 -26.58
N LYS A 32 11.76 13.25 -25.51
CA LYS A 32 11.58 11.82 -25.25
C LYS A 32 10.26 11.48 -24.55
N PHE A 33 9.88 12.25 -23.54
CA PHE A 33 8.74 11.93 -22.65
C PHE A 33 7.56 12.90 -22.78
N GLY A 34 7.72 13.94 -23.61
CA GLY A 34 6.75 15.02 -23.79
C GLY A 34 7.04 16.22 -22.88
N PRO A 35 6.58 17.42 -23.29
CA PRO A 35 6.72 18.62 -22.48
C PRO A 35 5.82 18.59 -21.23
N PRO A 36 6.12 19.38 -20.19
CA PRO A 36 5.26 19.54 -19.03
C PRO A 36 3.87 20.00 -19.46
N ARG A 37 2.83 19.38 -18.92
CA ARG A 37 1.43 19.71 -19.23
C ARG A 37 0.86 20.56 -18.11
N PRO A 38 0.72 21.88 -18.30
CA PRO A 38 0.11 22.73 -17.29
C PRO A 38 -1.39 22.50 -17.21
N GLU A 39 -1.92 22.53 -16.01
CA GLU A 39 -3.35 22.59 -15.73
C GLU A 39 -3.62 23.78 -14.79
N PRO A 40 -4.56 24.67 -15.15
CA PRO A 40 -4.81 25.87 -14.36
C PRO A 40 -5.38 25.51 -13.00
N VAL A 41 -4.84 26.12 -11.95
CA VAL A 41 -5.45 26.05 -10.62
C VAL A 41 -6.63 27.01 -10.60
N VAL A 42 -7.82 26.47 -10.39
CA VAL A 42 -9.05 27.25 -10.27
C VAL A 42 -9.69 27.01 -8.91
N ARG A 43 -10.25 28.05 -8.31
CA ARG A 43 -11.07 27.90 -7.11
C ARG A 43 -12.44 27.39 -7.50
N GLU A 44 -12.99 26.49 -6.70
CA GLU A 44 -14.34 25.96 -6.89
C GLU A 44 -15.41 27.06 -6.86
N ASP A 45 -15.18 28.12 -6.07
CA ASP A 45 -16.05 29.29 -5.98
C ASP A 45 -15.82 30.35 -7.08
N GLY A 46 -14.91 30.10 -8.02
CA GLY A 46 -14.60 30.99 -9.15
C GLY A 46 -13.87 32.29 -8.78
N GLN A 47 -13.46 32.47 -7.53
CA GLN A 47 -12.71 33.67 -7.12
C GLN A 47 -11.23 33.61 -7.56
N LEU A 48 -10.55 34.74 -7.40
CA LEU A 48 -9.10 34.84 -7.62
C LEU A 48 -8.31 33.97 -6.62
N LEU A 49 -7.21 33.40 -7.11
CA LEU A 49 -6.25 32.68 -6.28
C LEU A 49 -5.62 33.60 -5.23
N SER A 50 -5.43 33.09 -4.02
CA SER A 50 -4.73 33.82 -2.97
C SER A 50 -3.26 34.02 -3.32
N PRO A 51 -2.62 35.09 -2.81
CA PRO A 51 -1.18 35.29 -2.96
C PRO A 51 -0.40 34.06 -2.46
N GLY A 52 0.47 33.51 -3.30
CA GLY A 52 1.29 32.33 -2.98
C GLY A 52 0.77 31.00 -3.53
N VAL A 53 -0.45 30.96 -4.09
CA VAL A 53 -0.95 29.78 -4.81
C VAL A 53 -0.43 29.82 -6.26
N PRO A 54 0.23 28.76 -6.75
CA PRO A 54 0.69 28.72 -8.14
C PRO A 54 -0.50 28.74 -9.10
N GLY A 55 -0.36 29.47 -10.22
CA GLY A 55 -1.43 29.57 -11.22
C GLY A 55 -1.65 28.30 -12.04
N ASN A 56 -0.66 27.40 -12.09
CA ASN A 56 -0.76 26.11 -12.75
C ASN A 56 -0.16 25.02 -11.87
N VAL A 57 -0.75 23.84 -11.94
CA VAL A 57 -0.09 22.58 -11.58
C VAL A 57 0.36 21.86 -12.84
N TYR A 58 1.25 20.89 -12.70
CA TYR A 58 1.79 20.16 -13.85
C TYR A 58 1.57 18.67 -13.63
N TRP A 59 1.12 17.99 -14.68
CA TRP A 59 1.00 16.55 -14.65
C TRP A 59 2.38 15.89 -14.52
N PRO A 60 2.52 14.84 -13.70
CA PRO A 60 3.78 14.11 -13.60
C PRO A 60 4.15 13.53 -14.97
N MET A 61 5.44 13.58 -15.28
CA MET A 61 5.98 13.02 -16.51
C MET A 61 5.83 11.49 -16.50
N TRP A 62 5.19 10.94 -17.52
CA TRP A 62 4.99 9.50 -17.63
C TRP A 62 6.25 8.81 -18.17
N MET A 63 7.09 8.31 -17.27
CA MET A 63 8.30 7.54 -17.60
C MET A 63 8.09 6.02 -17.48
N ALA A 64 6.85 5.54 -17.61
CA ALA A 64 6.57 4.12 -17.44
C ALA A 64 7.13 3.28 -18.60
N LYS A 65 7.40 2.02 -18.29
CA LYS A 65 7.94 1.02 -19.20
C LYS A 65 7.21 -0.30 -18.96
N ALA A 66 7.02 -1.09 -20.01
CA ALA A 66 6.42 -2.41 -19.85
C ALA A 66 7.35 -3.31 -18.99
N SER A 67 6.76 -4.21 -18.20
CA SER A 67 7.52 -5.02 -17.24
C SER A 67 8.47 -6.00 -17.93
N ASP A 68 8.14 -6.48 -19.13
CA ASP A 68 8.95 -7.36 -19.98
C ASP A 68 10.11 -6.64 -20.67
N GLU A 69 10.07 -5.32 -20.77
CA GLU A 69 11.18 -4.52 -21.27
C GLU A 69 12.19 -4.15 -20.18
N LEU A 70 11.84 -4.31 -18.90
CA LEU A 70 12.67 -3.91 -17.76
C LEU A 70 13.94 -4.76 -17.68
N ARG A 71 15.12 -4.12 -17.75
CA ARG A 71 16.40 -4.83 -17.63
C ARG A 71 16.75 -5.07 -16.16
N LEU A 72 17.49 -6.13 -15.87
CA LEU A 72 17.98 -6.42 -14.52
C LEU A 72 18.87 -5.29 -13.95
N SER A 73 19.57 -4.54 -14.80
CA SER A 73 20.33 -3.35 -14.38
C SER A 73 19.43 -2.20 -13.89
N GLU A 74 18.18 -2.15 -14.37
CA GLU A 74 17.16 -1.13 -14.06
C GLU A 74 16.22 -1.60 -12.94
N SER A 75 16.22 -2.90 -12.58
CA SER A 75 15.34 -3.47 -11.55
C SER A 75 15.77 -3.20 -10.11
N LYS A 76 16.75 -2.31 -9.90
CA LYS A 76 17.15 -1.88 -8.57
C LYS A 76 16.00 -1.09 -7.95
N ILE A 77 15.48 -1.64 -6.86
CA ILE A 77 14.40 -1.05 -6.09
C ILE A 77 14.98 -0.02 -5.12
N LEU A 78 14.40 1.17 -5.13
CA LEU A 78 14.64 2.23 -4.16
C LEU A 78 13.38 2.39 -3.32
N LEU A 79 13.55 2.46 -2.01
CA LEU A 79 12.47 2.83 -1.11
C LEU A 79 12.45 4.36 -0.96
N ALA A 80 11.28 4.95 -1.14
CA ALA A 80 11.04 6.38 -0.96
C ALA A 80 9.99 6.61 0.13
N ASP A 81 9.69 7.89 0.36
CA ASP A 81 8.71 8.39 1.32
C ASP A 81 8.89 7.85 2.75
N PHE A 82 9.89 8.40 3.43
CA PHE A 82 10.13 8.15 4.85
C PHE A 82 9.36 9.14 5.75
N GLY A 83 8.31 9.80 5.24
CA GLY A 83 7.56 10.82 5.98
C GLY A 83 6.88 10.29 7.25
N THR A 84 6.61 8.99 7.29
CA THR A 84 6.06 8.30 8.46
C THR A 84 7.09 7.44 9.18
N ALA A 85 8.33 7.34 8.69
CA ALA A 85 9.31 6.42 9.24
C ALA A 85 9.73 6.79 10.68
N PHE A 86 10.06 5.77 11.47
CA PHE A 86 10.48 5.96 12.86
C PHE A 86 11.54 4.93 13.26
N TYR A 87 12.27 5.20 14.34
CA TYR A 87 13.19 4.23 14.94
C TYR A 87 12.47 3.53 16.09
N PRO A 88 12.11 2.23 15.97
CA PRO A 88 11.37 1.52 17.01
C PRO A 88 12.11 1.52 18.36
N ASP A 89 13.44 1.51 18.32
CA ASP A 89 14.30 1.55 19.51
C ASP A 89 14.28 2.90 20.25
N LEU A 90 13.82 3.98 19.59
CA LEU A 90 13.82 5.34 20.15
C LEU A 90 12.42 5.91 20.38
N LYS A 91 11.43 5.46 19.62
CA LYS A 91 10.08 6.02 19.64
C LYS A 91 9.05 4.91 19.55
N LEU A 92 8.22 4.81 20.59
CA LEU A 92 7.06 3.92 20.57
C LEU A 92 6.01 4.49 19.61
N ARG A 93 5.36 3.60 18.86
CA ARG A 93 4.26 3.92 17.97
C ARG A 93 3.19 2.86 18.10
N PHE A 94 1.95 3.26 18.35
CA PHE A 94 0.86 2.33 18.64
C PHE A 94 -0.13 2.16 17.48
N GLY A 95 -0.04 3.02 16.45
CA GLY A 95 -0.96 3.01 15.30
C GLY A 95 -0.22 2.92 13.97
N SER A 96 -0.85 2.25 13.00
CA SER A 96 -0.35 2.14 11.63
C SER A 96 -0.76 3.38 10.82
N SER A 97 0.13 3.84 9.93
CA SER A 97 -0.22 4.86 8.93
C SER A 97 -0.59 4.27 7.58
N THR A 98 -0.57 2.95 7.47
CA THR A 98 -0.89 2.23 6.24
C THR A 98 -2.38 2.35 5.90
N PRO A 99 -2.76 2.33 4.62
CA PRO A 99 -4.16 2.21 4.22
C PRO A 99 -4.85 1.02 4.89
N LEU A 100 -6.15 1.16 5.19
CA LEU A 100 -6.96 0.21 5.95
C LEU A 100 -6.77 -1.26 5.50
N GLY A 101 -6.82 -1.53 4.19
CA GLY A 101 -6.66 -2.89 3.64
C GLY A 101 -5.24 -3.46 3.64
N LYS A 102 -4.25 -2.71 4.14
CA LYS A 102 -2.87 -3.17 4.33
C LYS A 102 -2.45 -3.09 5.80
N CYS A 103 -3.35 -2.67 6.68
CA CYS A 103 -3.06 -2.52 8.09
C CYS A 103 -2.75 -3.90 8.69
N PRO A 104 -1.64 -4.04 9.43
CA PRO A 104 -1.32 -5.28 10.11
C PRO A 104 -2.36 -5.58 11.19
N PRO A 105 -2.74 -6.85 11.41
CA PRO A 105 -3.82 -7.21 12.33
C PRO A 105 -3.54 -6.77 13.78
N GLU A 106 -2.27 -6.74 14.23
CA GLU A 106 -1.91 -6.29 15.57
C GLU A 106 -2.26 -4.82 15.82
N ALA A 107 -2.28 -3.97 14.79
CA ALA A 107 -2.68 -2.56 14.96
C ALA A 107 -4.14 -2.42 15.42
N ARG A 108 -4.98 -3.42 15.10
CA ARG A 108 -6.37 -3.50 15.56
C ARG A 108 -6.50 -4.22 16.89
N PHE A 109 -5.85 -5.38 17.03
CA PHE A 109 -6.09 -6.30 18.16
C PHE A 109 -5.19 -6.08 19.37
N GLU A 110 -4.11 -5.32 19.19
CA GLU A 110 -3.13 -4.96 20.22
C GLU A 110 -2.80 -3.46 20.19
N PRO A 111 -3.80 -2.56 20.34
CA PRO A 111 -3.60 -1.11 20.18
C PRO A 111 -2.72 -0.47 21.26
N THR A 112 -2.40 -1.21 22.32
CA THR A 112 -1.49 -0.80 23.40
C THR A 112 -0.09 -1.38 23.26
N THR A 113 0.14 -2.25 22.25
CA THR A 113 1.46 -2.78 21.93
C THR A 113 2.10 -1.90 20.86
N PRO A 114 3.34 -1.41 21.06
CA PRO A 114 4.04 -0.67 20.02
C PRO A 114 4.25 -1.53 18.77
N LEU A 115 3.99 -0.96 17.59
CA LEU A 115 4.34 -1.57 16.32
C LEU A 115 5.84 -1.81 16.24
N SER A 116 6.17 -2.97 15.68
CA SER A 116 7.55 -3.40 15.44
C SER A 116 7.80 -3.58 13.95
N PHE A 117 8.98 -4.08 13.59
CA PHE A 117 9.30 -4.46 12.21
C PHE A 117 8.34 -5.51 11.61
N SER A 118 7.55 -6.23 12.43
CA SER A 118 6.49 -7.13 11.95
C SER A 118 5.46 -6.43 11.06
N ALA A 119 5.12 -5.18 11.39
CA ALA A 119 4.18 -4.37 10.63
C ALA A 119 4.72 -4.04 9.23
N ASP A 120 6.03 -3.80 9.11
CA ASP A 120 6.69 -3.57 7.83
C ASP A 120 6.74 -4.86 7.00
N ILE A 121 6.98 -6.02 7.62
CA ILE A 121 6.96 -7.32 6.92
C ILE A 121 5.57 -7.61 6.37
N TRP A 122 4.51 -7.34 7.14
CA TRP A 122 3.13 -7.49 6.70
C TRP A 122 2.84 -6.66 5.44
N THR A 123 3.19 -5.36 5.49
CA THR A 123 2.96 -4.45 4.36
C THR A 123 3.85 -4.74 3.15
N LEU A 124 5.07 -5.22 3.37
CA LEU A 124 5.94 -5.74 2.32
C LEU A 124 5.33 -6.97 1.63
N ALA A 125 4.71 -7.89 2.37
CA ALA A 125 4.04 -9.04 1.78
C ALA A 125 2.88 -8.62 0.86
N HIS A 126 2.09 -7.62 1.25
CA HIS A 126 1.08 -7.00 0.38
C HIS A 126 1.69 -6.42 -0.90
N ALA A 127 2.85 -5.76 -0.81
CA ALA A 127 3.54 -5.21 -1.97
C ALA A 127 4.04 -6.32 -2.91
N ILE A 128 4.71 -7.35 -2.39
CA ILE A 128 5.20 -8.50 -3.18
C ILE A 128 4.04 -9.19 -3.89
N TRP A 129 2.95 -9.46 -3.19
CA TRP A 129 1.77 -10.06 -3.77
C TRP A 129 1.20 -9.24 -4.92
N ALA A 130 1.10 -7.91 -4.74
CA ALA A 130 0.55 -7.03 -5.77
C ALA A 130 1.42 -7.00 -7.05
N VAL A 131 2.75 -7.13 -6.91
CA VAL A 131 3.64 -7.29 -8.08
C VAL A 131 3.44 -8.65 -8.75
N MET A 132 3.39 -9.73 -7.97
CA MET A 132 3.38 -11.10 -8.50
C MET A 132 2.01 -11.52 -9.05
N GLY A 133 0.93 -11.10 -8.41
CA GLY A 133 -0.45 -11.47 -8.76
C GLY A 133 -1.22 -10.36 -9.47
N LEU A 134 -0.64 -9.16 -9.69
CA LEU A 134 -1.31 -8.02 -10.33
C LEU A 134 -2.66 -7.62 -9.67
N ARG A 135 -2.89 -8.04 -8.43
CA ARG A 135 -4.09 -7.81 -7.61
C ARG A 135 -3.71 -7.64 -6.15
N THR A 136 -4.58 -7.08 -5.34
CA THR A 136 -4.39 -6.99 -3.88
C THR A 136 -4.66 -8.35 -3.22
N ILE A 137 -4.05 -8.60 -2.05
CA ILE A 137 -4.32 -9.82 -1.26
C ILE A 137 -5.81 -9.87 -0.86
N PHE A 138 -6.33 -8.74 -0.39
CA PHE A 138 -7.74 -8.59 0.01
C PHE A 138 -8.56 -7.97 -1.12
N GLY A 139 -9.88 -8.20 -1.09
CA GLY A 139 -10.82 -7.65 -2.06
C GLY A 139 -10.91 -6.12 -2.07
N SER A 140 -11.57 -5.57 -3.07
CA SER A 140 -11.62 -4.12 -3.33
C SER A 140 -12.56 -3.32 -2.41
N PHE A 141 -13.45 -3.98 -1.66
CA PHE A 141 -14.50 -3.33 -0.86
C PHE A 141 -14.21 -3.42 0.65
N LEU A 142 -13.18 -2.71 1.09
CA LEU A 142 -12.75 -2.64 2.49
C LEU A 142 -13.23 -1.34 3.14
N ILE A 143 -14.52 -1.28 3.44
CA ILE A 143 -15.19 -0.07 3.96
C ILE A 143 -15.01 0.08 5.48
N SER A 144 -14.72 -1.03 6.19
CA SER A 144 -14.54 -1.05 7.63
C SER A 144 -13.43 -2.01 8.06
N GLU A 145 -12.91 -1.82 9.29
CA GLU A 145 -11.97 -2.77 9.91
C GLU A 145 -12.55 -4.19 9.98
N ASP A 146 -13.86 -4.33 10.20
CA ASP A 146 -14.55 -5.63 10.19
C ASP A 146 -14.47 -6.32 8.84
N ASN A 147 -14.57 -5.58 7.73
CA ASN A 147 -14.38 -6.15 6.39
C ASN A 147 -12.94 -6.60 6.18
N VAL A 148 -11.95 -5.82 6.63
CA VAL A 148 -10.53 -6.23 6.55
C VAL A 148 -10.28 -7.49 7.35
N THR A 149 -10.78 -7.56 8.58
CA THR A 149 -10.58 -8.74 9.43
C THR A 149 -11.29 -9.97 8.89
N GLN A 150 -12.48 -9.83 8.30
CA GLN A 150 -13.12 -10.95 7.60
C GLN A 150 -12.27 -11.43 6.42
N GLU A 151 -11.74 -10.54 5.59
CA GLU A 151 -10.84 -10.91 4.49
C GLU A 151 -9.53 -11.54 4.98
N GLN A 152 -8.97 -11.08 6.11
CA GLN A 152 -7.82 -11.72 6.76
C GLN A 152 -8.14 -13.16 7.15
N VAL A 153 -9.32 -13.41 7.74
CA VAL A 153 -9.76 -14.75 8.15
C VAL A 153 -10.02 -15.66 6.96
N ASP A 154 -10.64 -15.13 5.90
CA ASP A 154 -10.88 -15.89 4.67
C ASP A 154 -9.58 -16.28 3.98
N THR A 155 -8.59 -15.40 4.03
CA THR A 155 -7.29 -15.60 3.37
C THR A 155 -6.38 -16.52 4.17
N PHE A 156 -6.25 -16.28 5.49
CA PHE A 156 -5.22 -16.89 6.34
C PHE A 156 -5.78 -17.89 7.37
N GLY A 157 -7.10 -17.96 7.53
CA GLY A 157 -7.76 -18.78 8.55
C GLY A 157 -8.07 -18.02 9.84
N ARG A 158 -8.64 -18.75 10.80
CA ARG A 158 -9.11 -18.19 12.07
C ARG A 158 -7.97 -17.50 12.84
N LEU A 159 -8.27 -16.34 13.41
CA LEU A 159 -7.35 -15.58 14.26
C LEU A 159 -6.98 -16.37 15.53
N PRO A 160 -5.87 -16.02 16.20
CA PRO A 160 -5.59 -16.48 17.57
C PRO A 160 -6.76 -16.19 18.51
N ASP A 161 -6.98 -17.05 19.52
CA ASP A 161 -8.15 -16.98 20.41
C ASP A 161 -8.33 -15.62 21.09
N GLU A 162 -7.23 -14.99 21.50
CA GLU A 162 -7.24 -13.66 22.11
C GLU A 162 -7.77 -12.58 21.16
N TRP A 163 -7.45 -12.67 19.87
CA TRP A 163 -7.91 -11.71 18.85
C TRP A 163 -9.33 -12.07 18.38
N TRP A 164 -9.62 -13.36 18.23
CA TRP A 164 -10.93 -13.89 17.85
C TRP A 164 -12.02 -13.45 18.83
N SER A 165 -11.77 -13.58 20.12
CA SER A 165 -12.71 -13.19 21.18
C SER A 165 -12.97 -11.68 21.21
N LYS A 166 -11.97 -10.84 20.90
CA LYS A 166 -12.10 -9.37 20.79
C LYS A 166 -12.92 -8.91 19.58
N TRP A 167 -13.07 -9.75 18.56
CA TRP A 167 -13.83 -9.39 17.36
C TRP A 167 -15.32 -9.66 17.53
N ASN A 168 -16.08 -8.65 17.99
CA ASN A 168 -17.52 -8.79 18.24
C ASN A 168 -18.36 -9.06 16.98
N ALA A 169 -17.98 -8.46 15.85
CA ALA A 169 -18.73 -8.59 14.59
C ALA A 169 -18.47 -9.93 13.87
N ARG A 170 -17.56 -10.78 14.36
CA ARG A 170 -17.21 -12.08 13.74
C ARG A 170 -18.42 -12.94 13.42
N SER A 171 -19.43 -12.90 14.30
CA SER A 171 -20.65 -13.69 14.21
C SER A 171 -21.54 -13.31 13.01
N ARG A 172 -21.25 -12.22 12.30
CA ARG A 172 -21.91 -11.91 11.02
C ARG A 172 -21.52 -12.90 9.92
N TRP A 173 -20.29 -13.42 9.96
CA TRP A 173 -19.72 -14.28 8.91
C TRP A 173 -19.36 -15.68 9.39
N PHE A 174 -18.95 -15.83 10.64
CA PHE A 174 -18.35 -17.07 11.14
C PHE A 174 -19.12 -17.67 12.33
N MET A 175 -19.02 -18.99 12.45
CA MET A 175 -19.30 -19.79 13.64
C MET A 175 -18.14 -19.64 14.65
N GLU A 176 -18.32 -20.07 15.89
CA GLU A 176 -17.31 -19.83 16.95
C GLU A 176 -15.98 -20.57 16.70
N ASP A 177 -16.05 -21.71 15.99
CA ASP A 177 -14.90 -22.49 15.54
C ASP A 177 -14.19 -21.90 14.31
N GLY A 178 -14.68 -20.77 13.77
CA GLY A 178 -14.13 -20.10 12.59
C GLY A 178 -14.67 -20.61 11.25
N CYS A 179 -15.61 -21.56 11.24
CA CYS A 179 -16.26 -21.99 10.00
C CYS A 179 -17.20 -20.91 9.46
N HIS A 180 -17.30 -20.79 8.14
CA HIS A 180 -18.23 -19.84 7.50
C HIS A 180 -19.70 -20.20 7.79
N LYS A 181 -20.53 -19.16 7.89
CA LYS A 181 -21.99 -19.32 7.89
C LYS A 181 -22.47 -19.56 6.46
N ASN A 182 -23.50 -20.41 6.31
CA ASN A 182 -24.21 -20.67 5.06
C ASN A 182 -23.34 -21.23 3.91
N ASP A 183 -22.39 -22.12 4.23
CA ASP A 183 -21.50 -22.76 3.24
C ASP A 183 -20.71 -21.76 2.37
N GLY A 184 -20.41 -20.57 2.90
CA GLY A 184 -19.48 -19.64 2.27
C GLY A 184 -18.17 -20.35 1.97
N CYS A 185 -17.71 -20.27 0.72
CA CYS A 185 -16.45 -20.89 0.31
C CYS A 185 -15.35 -19.81 0.38
N PRO A 186 -14.55 -19.75 1.47
CA PRO A 186 -13.51 -18.76 1.58
C PRO A 186 -12.45 -19.03 0.51
N GLU A 187 -12.08 -17.99 -0.23
CA GLU A 187 -10.88 -18.06 -1.07
C GLU A 187 -9.65 -17.93 -0.17
N LYS A 188 -9.06 -19.09 0.18
CA LYS A 188 -7.77 -19.17 0.85
C LYS A 188 -6.67 -18.53 0.00
N LEU A 189 -5.55 -18.19 0.65
CA LEU A 189 -4.39 -17.58 0.02
C LEU A 189 -3.99 -18.26 -1.32
N GLU A 190 -3.87 -19.59 -1.37
CA GLU A 190 -3.48 -20.28 -2.60
C GLU A 190 -4.52 -20.15 -3.72
N GLY A 191 -5.81 -20.13 -3.36
CA GLY A 191 -6.90 -19.92 -4.30
C GLY A 191 -6.86 -18.50 -4.89
N ARG A 192 -6.64 -17.51 -4.03
CA ARG A 192 -6.51 -16.09 -4.43
C ARG A 192 -5.31 -15.87 -5.34
N PHE A 193 -4.19 -16.55 -5.09
CA PHE A 193 -3.01 -16.41 -5.96
C PHE A 193 -3.31 -16.92 -7.37
N LYS A 194 -3.92 -18.10 -7.46
CA LYS A 194 -4.29 -18.72 -8.74
C LYS A 194 -5.34 -17.95 -9.53
N SER A 195 -6.27 -17.26 -8.86
CA SER A 195 -7.28 -16.42 -9.52
C SER A 195 -6.75 -15.04 -9.93
N SER A 196 -5.56 -14.67 -9.45
CA SER A 196 -4.94 -13.36 -9.71
C SER A 196 -4.04 -13.36 -10.95
N ILE A 197 -3.51 -14.52 -11.35
CA ILE A 197 -2.67 -14.73 -12.55
C ILE A 197 -3.48 -15.31 -13.71
#